data_AF-A0A1J3FQA5-F1
#
_entry.id   AF-A0A1J3FQA5-F1
#
_cell.length_a   1.000
_cell.length_b   1.000
_cell.length_c   1.000
_cell.angle_alpha   90.00
_cell.angle_beta   90.00
_cell.angle_gamma   90.00
#
_symmetry.space_group_name_H-M   'P 1'
#
loop_
_entity.id
_entity.type
_entity.pdbx_description
1 polymer ?
#
loop_
_entity_poly.entity_id
_entity_poly.type
_entity_poly.pdbx_seq_one_letter_code
_entity_poly.pdbx_strand_id
1 'polypeptide(L)'
;MDYLRTEFQANIDSEQEESTISESGSCDSYDKGKRLSFADEHGLIELLEGDKAYDLIYRNCKSGLGDQCELLSILRNGFRSVGSRAKLKTFQVFQEAVEMKHGGGGGSRSSKAKVKYGWCSVAKRDLKSILEYGFSDPRNDGSYGRGLYLSPDNSLLQCLKDSSPESSEDGMRFLLLSRVLLGKSEIVPKGSTQSCPSSPEFDTGVDDLASPSKYIIWTTHMNTHVLPEFLVCIKTPFNFPRSPKRLRSPWMAFPVLIKALSKFLPPPQIIIIQKHYKDQQNRRISRSELIQRVRGITGDRLLLNIIKALGHKVQ
;
A
#
# COMPACT_ATOMS: atom_id res chain seq x y z
N MET A 1 10.60 12.74 -35.76
CA MET A 1 10.08 11.56 -36.47
C MET A 1 8.64 11.36 -36.04
N ASP A 2 7.75 12.11 -36.66
CA ASP A 2 6.45 12.46 -36.07
C ASP A 2 5.35 12.04 -37.04
N TYR A 3 4.63 10.96 -36.71
CA TYR A 3 3.67 10.35 -37.62
C TYR A 3 2.27 10.94 -37.45
N LEU A 4 1.99 11.91 -38.33
CA LEU A 4 0.70 12.19 -38.96
C LEU A 4 -0.51 12.37 -38.05
N ARG A 5 -0.78 13.65 -37.78
CA ARG A 5 -2.14 14.21 -37.66
C ARG A 5 -2.95 13.82 -38.92
N THR A 6 -4.14 13.28 -38.74
CA THR A 6 -5.17 13.19 -39.81
C THR A 6 -6.39 14.00 -39.37
N GLU A 7 -6.86 14.88 -40.25
CA GLU A 7 -8.00 15.76 -40.00
C GLU A 7 -9.28 15.18 -40.61
N PHE A 8 -10.44 15.47 -40.01
CA PHE A 8 -11.76 15.23 -40.62
C PHE A 8 -12.71 16.38 -40.24
N GLN A 9 -13.01 17.22 -41.22
CA GLN A 9 -14.12 18.18 -41.27
C GLN A 9 -15.26 17.48 -42.07
N ALA A 10 -16.54 17.89 -42.09
CA ALA A 10 -17.16 19.16 -41.74
C ALA A 10 -18.64 18.97 -41.34
N ASN A 11 -19.41 20.08 -41.34
CA ASN A 11 -20.85 20.23 -41.04
C ASN A 11 -21.14 20.05 -39.54
N ILE A 12 -21.49 21.08 -38.75
CA ILE A 12 -22.23 22.34 -39.02
C ILE A 12 -23.65 22.08 -39.53
N ASP A 13 -24.61 22.22 -38.61
CA ASP A 13 -25.77 23.09 -38.77
C ASP A 13 -25.84 23.98 -37.52
N SER A 14 -26.43 25.17 -37.63
CA SER A 14 -26.43 26.18 -36.57
C SER A 14 -27.65 27.11 -36.65
N GLU A 15 -28.44 27.17 -35.58
CA GLU A 15 -29.42 28.23 -35.36
C GLU A 15 -29.25 28.85 -33.97
N GLN A 16 -29.09 30.17 -33.96
CA GLN A 16 -29.29 31.09 -32.84
C GLN A 16 -30.77 31.55 -32.86
N GLU A 17 -31.35 32.39 -31.98
CA GLU A 17 -30.91 33.33 -30.92
C GLU A 17 -32.07 33.25 -29.85
N GLU A 18 -32.21 34.00 -28.75
CA GLU A 18 -31.55 35.19 -28.23
C GLU A 18 -31.50 35.15 -26.67
N SER A 19 -32.24 36.01 -25.96
CA SER A 19 -32.08 36.23 -24.52
C SER A 19 -33.39 36.39 -23.74
N THR A 20 -33.28 36.44 -22.42
CA THR A 20 -33.92 37.50 -21.63
C THR A 20 -33.05 37.81 -20.41
N ILE A 21 -32.78 39.08 -20.15
CA ILE A 21 -31.98 39.56 -19.02
C ILE A 21 -32.83 39.60 -17.73
N SER A 22 -32.23 39.34 -16.58
CA SER A 22 -32.78 39.72 -15.27
C SER A 22 -31.67 40.05 -14.29
N GLU A 23 -31.44 41.35 -14.08
CA GLU A 23 -30.57 41.85 -13.00
C GLU A 23 -31.38 41.97 -11.70
N SER A 24 -30.86 41.42 -10.58
CA SER A 24 -31.19 41.85 -9.21
C SER A 24 -30.37 41.08 -8.16
N GLY A 25 -30.03 41.76 -7.06
CA GLY A 25 -29.61 41.11 -5.81
C GLY A 25 -28.09 41.05 -5.56
N SER A 26 -27.50 42.17 -5.15
CA SER A 26 -26.15 42.18 -4.56
C SER A 26 -26.09 41.39 -3.25
N CYS A 27 -25.02 40.62 -3.06
CA CYS A 27 -24.44 40.39 -1.74
C CYS A 27 -22.92 40.14 -1.81
N ASP A 28 -22.12 41.18 -1.58
CA ASP A 28 -20.66 41.08 -1.42
C ASP A 28 -20.29 40.31 -0.14
N SER A 29 -20.26 38.98 -0.24
CA SER A 29 -19.69 38.09 0.78
C SER A 29 -18.33 37.60 0.33
N TYR A 30 -17.32 38.43 0.57
CA TYR A 30 -15.89 38.10 0.44
C TYR A 30 -15.61 36.75 1.11
N ASP A 31 -15.35 35.70 0.33
CA ASP A 31 -15.12 34.35 0.87
C ASP A 31 -13.85 34.36 1.73
N LYS A 32 -14.04 34.29 3.05
CA LYS A 32 -12.98 34.19 4.05
C LYS A 32 -12.38 32.79 4.05
N GLY A 33 -11.72 32.44 2.94
CA GLY A 33 -10.82 31.31 2.76
C GLY A 33 -11.28 30.05 3.48
N LYS A 34 -12.46 29.53 3.12
CA LYS A 34 -13.08 28.38 3.78
C LYS A 34 -12.08 27.21 3.88
N ARG A 35 -11.53 27.00 5.09
CA ARG A 35 -10.51 25.98 5.36
C ARG A 35 -11.06 24.61 4.96
N LEU A 36 -10.46 24.02 3.92
CA LEU A 36 -10.84 22.71 3.40
C LEU A 36 -10.79 21.67 4.52
N SER A 37 -11.76 20.76 4.53
CA SER A 37 -11.75 19.63 5.47
C SER A 37 -10.67 18.63 5.07
N PHE A 38 -10.25 17.77 6.00
CA PHE A 38 -9.35 16.65 5.69
C PHE A 38 -9.89 15.76 4.56
N ALA A 39 -11.22 15.63 4.44
CA ALA A 39 -11.86 14.92 3.34
C ALA A 39 -11.67 15.67 2.01
N ASP A 40 -11.94 16.97 1.96
CA ASP A 40 -11.82 17.79 0.74
C ASP A 40 -10.36 17.89 0.25
N GLU A 41 -9.40 18.06 1.16
CA GLU A 41 -7.95 18.08 0.87
C GLU A 41 -7.47 16.83 0.09
N HIS A 42 -8.17 15.71 0.27
CA HIS A 42 -7.88 14.39 -0.30
C HIS A 42 -8.90 13.95 -1.37
N GLY A 43 -9.89 14.78 -1.71
CA GLY A 43 -10.95 14.45 -2.68
C GLY A 43 -11.91 13.35 -2.21
N LEU A 44 -12.02 13.14 -0.90
CA LEU A 44 -12.85 12.12 -0.26
C LEU A 44 -14.28 12.64 0.02
N ILE A 45 -15.13 11.74 0.49
CA ILE A 45 -16.51 11.99 0.91
C ILE A 45 -16.71 11.21 2.23
N GLU A 46 -17.14 11.87 3.29
CA GLU A 46 -17.44 11.20 4.56
C GLU A 46 -18.72 10.37 4.45
N LEU A 47 -18.70 9.14 4.96
CA LEU A 47 -19.88 8.28 5.05
C LEU A 47 -20.44 8.34 6.46
N LEU A 48 -21.77 8.32 6.56
CA LEU A 48 -22.52 8.40 7.82
C LEU A 48 -23.31 7.11 8.06
N GLU A 49 -23.76 6.93 9.29
CA GLU A 49 -24.59 5.78 9.70
C GLU A 49 -25.86 5.65 8.84
N GLY A 50 -26.17 4.43 8.40
CA GLY A 50 -27.23 4.15 7.43
C GLY A 50 -26.77 4.12 5.95
N ASP A 51 -25.55 4.55 5.64
CA ASP A 51 -24.92 4.15 4.37
C ASP A 51 -24.48 2.68 4.43
N LYS A 52 -24.87 1.89 3.42
CA LYS A 52 -24.65 0.43 3.42
C LYS A 52 -23.17 0.03 3.42
N ALA A 53 -22.28 0.88 2.92
CA ALA A 53 -20.83 0.66 2.99
C ALA A 53 -20.27 1.11 4.35
N TYR A 54 -20.76 2.23 4.92
CA TYR A 54 -20.46 2.60 6.31
C TYR A 54 -20.82 1.46 7.26
N ASP A 55 -22.07 1.00 7.27
CA ASP A 55 -22.56 0.00 8.21
C ASP A 55 -21.78 -1.33 8.12
N LEU A 56 -21.36 -1.72 6.91
CA LEU A 56 -20.58 -2.93 6.68
C LEU A 56 -19.13 -2.78 7.16
N ILE A 57 -18.48 -1.65 6.83
CA ILE A 57 -17.11 -1.37 7.24
C ILE A 57 -17.03 -1.16 8.75
N TYR A 58 -17.94 -0.36 9.33
CA TYR A 58 -18.06 -0.12 10.76
C TYR A 58 -18.22 -1.43 11.55
N ARG A 59 -19.13 -2.32 11.11
CA ARG A 59 -19.34 -3.63 11.73
C ARG A 59 -18.09 -4.50 11.67
N ASN A 60 -17.42 -4.58 10.51
CA ASN A 60 -16.17 -5.33 10.34
C ASN A 60 -15.03 -4.75 11.20
N CYS A 61 -14.93 -3.42 11.30
CA CYS A 61 -13.97 -2.75 12.17
C CYS A 61 -14.23 -3.06 13.65
N LYS A 62 -15.49 -3.00 14.11
CA LYS A 62 -15.86 -3.35 15.49
C LYS A 62 -15.60 -4.83 15.81
N SER A 63 -15.97 -5.77 14.93
CA SER A 63 -15.68 -7.20 15.14
C SER A 63 -14.19 -7.54 15.05
N GLY A 64 -13.43 -6.85 14.19
CA GLY A 64 -12.02 -7.11 13.98
C GLY A 64 -11.10 -6.50 15.05
N LEU A 65 -11.51 -5.42 15.70
CA LEU A 65 -10.66 -4.67 16.64
C LEU A 65 -11.14 -4.73 18.10
N GLY A 66 -12.44 -4.94 18.33
CA GLY A 66 -13.08 -4.73 19.62
C GLY A 66 -12.89 -3.31 20.15
N ASP A 67 -13.07 -3.13 21.45
CA ASP A 67 -13.00 -1.80 22.09
C ASP A 67 -11.57 -1.33 22.38
N GLN A 68 -10.55 -2.03 21.87
CA GLN A 68 -9.15 -1.64 21.93
C GLN A 68 -8.78 -0.50 20.95
N CYS A 69 -9.67 -0.12 20.04
CA CYS A 69 -9.43 0.90 19.02
C CYS A 69 -10.64 1.82 18.84
N GLU A 70 -10.37 3.11 18.67
CA GLU A 70 -11.38 4.13 18.37
C GLU A 70 -11.46 4.30 16.85
N LEU A 71 -12.60 3.95 16.26
CA LEU A 71 -12.90 4.22 14.85
C LEU A 71 -13.42 5.65 14.74
N LEU A 72 -12.71 6.50 14.01
CA LEU A 72 -12.97 7.95 13.97
C LEU A 72 -13.78 8.38 12.75
N SER A 73 -13.46 7.86 11.56
CA SER A 73 -14.24 8.11 10.35
C SER A 73 -14.04 7.04 9.28
N ILE A 74 -15.06 6.89 8.43
CA ILE A 74 -15.04 6.08 7.22
C ILE A 74 -15.30 7.04 6.05
N LEU A 75 -14.29 7.17 5.19
CA LEU A 75 -14.25 8.11 4.07
C LEU A 75 -14.25 7.32 2.76
N ARG A 76 -15.14 7.64 1.83
CA ARG A 76 -15.11 7.09 0.47
C ARG A 76 -14.25 7.96 -0.45
N ASN A 77 -13.53 7.32 -1.37
CA ASN A 77 -12.86 8.00 -2.47
C ASN A 77 -13.91 8.60 -3.41
N GLY A 78 -13.96 9.94 -3.48
CA GLY A 78 -14.88 10.66 -4.35
C GLY A 78 -14.42 10.75 -5.80
N PHE A 79 -13.20 10.27 -6.12
CA PHE A 79 -12.59 10.32 -7.44
C PHE A 79 -12.73 11.70 -8.12
N ARG A 80 -12.45 12.78 -7.38
CA ARG A 80 -12.68 14.16 -7.86
C ARG A 80 -11.60 14.64 -8.84
N SER A 81 -10.33 14.29 -8.63
CA SER A 81 -9.21 14.75 -9.48
C SER A 81 -9.10 13.99 -10.80
N VAL A 82 -8.36 14.53 -11.78
CA VAL A 82 -8.13 13.85 -13.06
C VAL A 82 -7.38 12.52 -12.85
N GLY A 83 -6.33 12.50 -12.02
CA GLY A 83 -5.55 11.29 -11.71
C GLY A 83 -6.39 10.20 -11.04
N SER A 84 -7.21 10.57 -10.04
CA SER A 84 -8.08 9.61 -9.37
C SER A 84 -9.17 9.04 -10.29
N ARG A 85 -9.76 9.85 -11.18
CA ARG A 85 -10.67 9.35 -12.24
C ARG A 85 -9.97 8.44 -13.25
N ALA A 86 -8.77 8.79 -13.68
CA ALA A 86 -7.97 7.95 -14.57
C ALA A 86 -7.70 6.58 -13.94
N LYS A 87 -7.31 6.52 -12.66
CA LYS A 87 -7.12 5.27 -11.93
C LYS A 87 -8.39 4.42 -11.80
N LEU A 88 -9.55 5.05 -11.54
CA LEU A 88 -10.84 4.35 -11.55
C LEU A 88 -11.13 3.72 -12.92
N LYS A 89 -10.84 4.44 -14.02
CA LYS A 89 -11.01 3.93 -15.40
C LYS A 89 -10.00 2.83 -15.76
N THR A 90 -8.73 2.99 -15.40
CA THR A 90 -7.71 1.94 -15.55
C THR A 90 -8.12 0.67 -14.81
N PHE A 91 -8.59 0.77 -13.56
CA PHE A 91 -9.07 -0.40 -12.81
C PHE A 91 -10.28 -1.06 -13.47
N GLN A 92 -11.22 -0.29 -14.05
CA GLN A 92 -12.35 -0.86 -14.80
C GLN A 92 -11.88 -1.66 -16.03
N VAL A 93 -10.98 -1.09 -16.84
CA VAL A 93 -10.42 -1.77 -18.03
C VAL A 93 -9.62 -3.03 -17.64
N PHE A 94 -8.83 -2.97 -16.56
CA PHE A 94 -8.10 -4.15 -16.08
C PHE A 94 -9.01 -5.18 -15.41
N GLN A 95 -10.12 -4.77 -14.78
CA GLN A 95 -11.14 -5.70 -14.31
C GLN A 95 -11.74 -6.46 -15.49
N GLU A 96 -12.16 -5.77 -16.55
CA GLU A 96 -12.69 -6.38 -17.78
C GLU A 96 -11.64 -7.33 -18.43
N ALA A 97 -10.37 -6.95 -18.47
CA ALA A 97 -9.29 -7.79 -19.00
C ALA A 97 -9.06 -9.07 -18.17
N VAL A 98 -9.03 -8.98 -16.84
CA VAL A 98 -8.90 -10.14 -15.93
C VAL A 98 -10.18 -10.98 -15.91
N GLU A 99 -11.34 -10.36 -16.13
CA GLU A 99 -12.61 -11.05 -16.32
C GLU A 99 -12.58 -11.87 -17.61
N MET A 100 -12.15 -11.31 -18.75
CA MET A 100 -11.96 -12.03 -20.03
C MET A 100 -10.87 -13.12 -19.95
N LYS A 101 -9.67 -12.81 -19.44
CA LYS A 101 -8.52 -13.73 -19.34
C LYS A 101 -8.88 -15.06 -18.67
N HIS A 102 -9.73 -15.01 -17.64
CA HIS A 102 -10.16 -16.16 -16.85
C HIS A 102 -11.68 -16.40 -16.91
N GLY A 103 -12.32 -15.99 -18.01
CA GLY A 103 -13.78 -16.08 -18.19
C GLY A 103 -14.07 -16.66 -19.56
N GLY A 104 -14.21 -17.99 -19.63
CA GLY A 104 -14.51 -18.69 -20.87
C GLY A 104 -15.72 -18.06 -21.58
N GLY A 105 -15.58 -17.79 -22.88
CA GLY A 105 -16.45 -16.89 -23.65
C GLY A 105 -17.88 -17.41 -23.86
N GLY A 106 -18.70 -17.37 -22.81
CA GLY A 106 -20.06 -17.92 -22.82
C GLY A 106 -20.96 -17.37 -21.71
N GLY A 107 -21.38 -16.11 -21.81
CA GLY A 107 -22.62 -15.54 -21.26
C GLY A 107 -22.87 -15.53 -19.73
N SER A 108 -22.14 -16.28 -18.92
CA SER A 108 -22.46 -16.50 -17.51
C SER A 108 -22.02 -15.33 -16.63
N ARG A 109 -23.00 -14.67 -15.98
CA ARG A 109 -22.81 -13.51 -15.06
C ARG A 109 -22.01 -13.80 -13.78
N SER A 110 -21.45 -15.01 -13.63
CA SER A 110 -20.65 -15.43 -12.47
C SER A 110 -19.26 -14.75 -12.38
N SER A 111 -18.77 -14.16 -13.48
CA SER A 111 -17.41 -13.58 -13.60
C SER A 111 -17.03 -12.54 -12.51
N LYS A 112 -18.04 -11.86 -11.92
CA LYS A 112 -17.88 -10.80 -10.90
C LYS A 112 -17.17 -11.24 -9.60
N ALA A 113 -16.96 -12.54 -9.39
CA ALA A 113 -16.32 -13.11 -8.19
C ALA A 113 -14.80 -12.80 -8.04
N LYS A 114 -14.15 -12.25 -9.06
CA LYS A 114 -12.69 -12.02 -9.13
C LYS A 114 -12.21 -10.78 -8.35
N VAL A 115 -13.12 -9.89 -7.95
CA VAL A 115 -12.80 -8.72 -7.12
C VAL A 115 -12.93 -9.10 -5.64
N LYS A 116 -11.88 -8.88 -4.86
CA LYS A 116 -11.90 -8.95 -3.39
C LYS A 116 -11.58 -7.59 -2.79
N TYR A 117 -11.76 -7.45 -1.47
CA TYR A 117 -11.28 -6.29 -0.73
C TYR A 117 -10.03 -6.64 0.07
N GLY A 118 -9.09 -5.70 0.16
CA GLY A 118 -7.88 -5.83 0.94
C GLY A 118 -7.52 -4.55 1.69
N TRP A 119 -7.04 -4.70 2.92
CA TRP A 119 -6.54 -3.62 3.76
C TRP A 119 -5.07 -3.33 3.49
N CYS A 120 -4.74 -2.05 3.28
CA CYS A 120 -3.37 -1.56 3.32
C CYS A 120 -3.24 -0.38 4.29
N SER A 121 -2.39 -0.53 5.31
CA SER A 121 -1.98 0.61 6.16
C SER A 121 -0.96 1.46 5.41
N VAL A 122 -1.23 2.77 5.36
CA VAL A 122 -0.43 3.78 4.65
C VAL A 122 -0.08 4.94 5.59
N ALA A 123 0.93 5.71 5.24
CA ALA A 123 1.31 6.89 6.01
C ALA A 123 0.43 8.10 5.69
N LYS A 124 0.16 8.97 6.69
CA LYS A 124 -0.67 10.17 6.49
C LYS A 124 -0.17 11.04 5.32
N ARG A 125 1.15 11.30 5.26
CA ARG A 125 1.81 12.07 4.20
C ARG A 125 1.71 11.46 2.79
N ASP A 126 1.50 10.15 2.70
CA ASP A 126 1.48 9.40 1.43
C ASP A 126 0.04 9.23 0.90
N LEU A 127 -0.99 9.60 1.68
CA LEU A 127 -2.40 9.45 1.29
C LEU A 127 -2.75 10.18 0.00
N LYS A 128 -2.41 11.47 -0.10
CA LYS A 128 -2.78 12.29 -1.26
C LYS A 128 -2.16 11.75 -2.56
N SER A 129 -0.88 11.39 -2.52
CA SER A 129 -0.19 10.83 -3.68
C SER A 129 -0.69 9.43 -4.05
N ILE A 130 -1.00 8.58 -3.06
CA ILE A 130 -1.59 7.26 -3.30
C ILE A 130 -2.99 7.36 -3.91
N LEU A 131 -3.84 8.29 -3.45
CA LEU A 131 -5.18 8.50 -4.00
C LEU A 131 -5.12 9.04 -5.43
N GLU A 132 -4.28 10.06 -5.68
CA GLU A 132 -4.20 10.77 -6.96
C GLU A 132 -3.38 10.06 -8.04
N TYR A 133 -2.15 9.63 -7.74
CA TYR A 133 -1.21 9.04 -8.71
C TYR A 133 -1.07 7.52 -8.57
N GLY A 134 -1.27 6.99 -7.36
CA GLY A 134 -1.16 5.55 -7.07
C GLY A 134 -0.02 5.20 -6.13
N PHE A 135 0.12 3.90 -5.86
CA PHE A 135 1.19 3.37 -5.02
C PHE A 135 2.54 3.51 -5.73
N SER A 136 3.54 4.01 -5.01
CA SER A 136 4.86 4.35 -5.54
C SER A 136 6.03 3.71 -4.78
N ASP A 137 5.86 3.38 -3.49
CA ASP A 137 6.84 2.66 -2.67
C ASP A 137 6.42 1.19 -2.47
N PRO A 138 6.91 0.24 -3.30
CA PRO A 138 6.63 -1.17 -3.14
C PRO A 138 7.43 -1.77 -1.97
N ARG A 139 6.77 -2.61 -1.15
CA ARG A 139 7.46 -3.34 -0.08
C ARG A 139 8.53 -4.25 -0.69
N ASN A 140 9.77 -4.05 -0.24
CA ASN A 140 10.94 -4.85 -0.59
C ASN A 140 11.68 -5.26 0.69
N ASP A 141 11.03 -6.09 1.51
CA ASP A 141 11.55 -6.54 2.80
C ASP A 141 12.06 -8.00 2.80
N GLY A 142 12.11 -8.63 1.62
CA GLY A 142 12.55 -10.02 1.45
C GLY A 142 11.63 -11.05 2.08
N SER A 143 10.33 -10.72 2.26
CA SER A 143 9.33 -11.70 2.71
C SER A 143 8.62 -12.40 1.55
N TYR A 144 8.02 -11.67 0.60
CA TYR A 144 7.24 -12.22 -0.50
C TYR A 144 7.44 -11.38 -1.79
N GLY A 145 8.69 -11.23 -2.23
CA GLY A 145 9.07 -10.44 -3.40
C GLY A 145 8.92 -8.92 -3.22
N ARG A 146 8.64 -8.22 -4.33
CA ARG A 146 8.60 -6.75 -4.45
C ARG A 146 7.26 -6.28 -4.99
N GLY A 147 6.46 -5.67 -4.13
CA GLY A 147 5.12 -5.21 -4.49
C GLY A 147 4.35 -4.58 -3.34
N LEU A 148 3.08 -4.29 -3.57
CA LEU A 148 2.14 -3.89 -2.55
C LEU A 148 1.60 -5.14 -1.85
N TYR A 149 1.66 -5.19 -0.52
CA TYR A 149 1.00 -6.26 0.25
C TYR A 149 -0.27 -5.72 0.89
N LEU A 150 -1.38 -6.46 0.76
CA LEU A 150 -2.63 -6.19 1.46
C LEU A 150 -2.99 -7.40 2.34
N SER A 151 -3.66 -7.17 3.46
CA SER A 151 -4.35 -8.24 4.19
C SER A 151 -5.77 -8.40 3.67
N PRO A 152 -6.37 -9.60 3.67
CA PRO A 152 -7.79 -9.80 3.36
C PRO A 152 -8.72 -8.92 4.20
N ASP A 153 -9.92 -8.64 3.70
CA ASP A 153 -10.96 -7.85 4.36
C ASP A 153 -11.31 -8.28 5.80
N ASN A 154 -11.31 -9.59 6.09
CA ASN A 154 -11.49 -10.15 7.43
C ASN A 154 -10.28 -9.99 8.38
N SER A 155 -9.12 -9.58 7.85
CA SER A 155 -7.81 -9.62 8.52
C SER A 155 -7.31 -8.22 8.96
N LEU A 156 -8.23 -7.29 9.19
CA LEU A 156 -7.96 -5.90 9.60
C LEU A 156 -6.98 -5.79 10.79
N LEU A 157 -7.16 -6.61 11.82
CA LEU A 157 -6.29 -6.63 13.00
C LEU A 157 -4.83 -6.97 12.64
N GLN A 158 -4.62 -7.85 11.66
CA GLN A 158 -3.28 -8.19 11.18
C GLN A 158 -2.68 -7.05 10.34
N CYS A 159 -3.49 -6.33 9.57
CA CYS A 159 -3.05 -5.13 8.84
C CYS A 159 -2.55 -4.04 9.80
N LEU A 160 -3.28 -3.77 10.90
CA LEU A 160 -2.82 -2.86 11.95
C LEU A 160 -1.55 -3.36 12.64
N LYS A 161 -1.47 -4.66 12.95
CA LYS A 161 -0.27 -5.28 13.54
C LYS A 161 0.97 -5.15 12.65
N ASP A 162 0.81 -5.27 11.33
CA ASP A 162 1.89 -5.17 10.33
C ASP A 162 2.19 -3.72 9.89
N SER A 163 1.41 -2.72 10.33
CA SER A 163 1.57 -1.30 10.01
C SER A 163 2.95 -0.76 10.40
N SER A 164 3.41 0.31 9.73
CA SER A 164 4.63 0.99 10.18
C SER A 164 4.39 1.59 11.57
N PRO A 165 5.39 1.64 12.47
CA PRO A 165 5.38 2.65 13.53
C PRO A 165 5.52 4.03 12.86
N GLU A 166 4.39 4.62 12.45
CA GLU A 166 4.32 6.05 12.18
C GLU A 166 4.65 6.79 13.49
N SER A 167 5.47 7.84 13.39
CA SER A 167 5.84 8.73 14.49
C SER A 167 4.70 9.71 14.83
N SER A 168 3.45 9.25 14.77
CA SER A 168 2.29 10.06 15.10
C SER A 168 2.00 9.91 16.60
N GLU A 169 2.30 10.98 17.34
CA GLU A 169 2.14 11.06 18.81
C GLU A 169 0.66 10.94 19.23
N ASP A 170 -0.25 11.15 18.29
CA ASP A 170 -1.71 11.01 18.41
C ASP A 170 -2.24 9.56 18.38
N GLY A 171 -1.39 8.57 18.04
CA GLY A 171 -1.79 7.17 17.90
C GLY A 171 -2.59 6.83 16.63
N MET A 172 -2.77 7.78 15.71
CA MET A 172 -3.60 7.66 14.49
C MET A 172 -3.06 6.66 13.45
N ARG A 173 -3.98 5.97 12.76
CA ARG A 173 -3.69 5.02 11.68
C ARG A 173 -4.62 5.29 10.50
N PHE A 174 -4.04 5.26 9.30
CA PHE A 174 -4.73 5.44 8.04
C PHE A 174 -4.71 4.12 7.27
N LEU A 175 -5.89 3.61 6.96
CA LEU A 175 -6.11 2.29 6.37
C LEU A 175 -6.92 2.42 5.09
N LEU A 176 -6.34 2.06 3.95
CA LEU A 176 -7.06 1.97 2.69
C LEU A 176 -7.70 0.59 2.55
N LEU A 177 -9.03 0.55 2.53
CA LEU A 177 -9.80 -0.59 2.04
C LEU A 177 -9.89 -0.46 0.52
N SER A 178 -9.15 -1.32 -0.16
CA SER A 178 -9.00 -1.27 -1.61
C SER A 178 -9.70 -2.45 -2.26
N ARG A 179 -10.34 -2.23 -3.42
CA ARG A 179 -10.68 -3.33 -4.33
C ARG A 179 -9.38 -3.91 -4.89
N VAL A 180 -9.32 -5.23 -4.99
CA VAL A 180 -8.18 -5.99 -5.50
C VAL A 180 -8.67 -6.96 -6.56
N LEU A 181 -8.08 -6.91 -7.76
CA LEU A 181 -8.24 -7.93 -8.79
C LEU A 181 -7.26 -9.06 -8.47
N LEU A 182 -7.75 -10.16 -7.88
CA LEU A 182 -6.88 -11.32 -7.59
C LEU A 182 -6.67 -12.23 -8.80
N GLY A 183 -7.63 -12.25 -9.74
CA GLY A 183 -7.56 -13.07 -10.95
C GLY A 183 -7.26 -14.53 -10.64
N LYS A 184 -6.20 -15.06 -11.25
CA LYS A 184 -5.56 -16.33 -10.86
C LYS A 184 -4.32 -16.01 -10.02
N SER A 185 -4.30 -16.44 -8.77
CA SER A 185 -3.17 -16.21 -7.86
C SER A 185 -2.15 -17.35 -7.84
N GLU A 186 -0.86 -17.03 -7.69
CA GLU A 186 0.24 -17.98 -7.43
C GLU A 186 0.58 -18.06 -5.92
N ILE A 187 1.12 -19.18 -5.44
CA ILE A 187 1.75 -19.23 -4.10
C ILE A 187 3.13 -18.58 -4.18
N VAL A 188 3.35 -17.52 -3.40
CA VAL A 188 4.66 -16.86 -3.31
C VAL A 188 5.46 -17.46 -2.14
N PRO A 189 6.60 -18.14 -2.41
CA PRO A 189 7.40 -18.70 -1.34
C PRO A 189 8.08 -17.61 -0.50
N LYS A 190 8.15 -17.85 0.80
CA LYS A 190 8.70 -16.89 1.77
C LYS A 190 10.21 -16.74 1.59
N GLY A 191 10.64 -15.56 1.13
CA GLY A 191 12.00 -15.28 0.68
C GLY A 191 12.12 -14.96 -0.81
N SER A 192 11.01 -15.01 -1.58
CA SER A 192 10.99 -14.63 -2.99
C SER A 192 11.51 -13.21 -3.25
N THR A 193 12.07 -13.01 -4.45
CA THR A 193 12.60 -11.75 -4.99
C THR A 193 11.83 -11.25 -6.24
N GLN A 194 10.75 -11.95 -6.62
CA GLN A 194 9.85 -11.63 -7.74
C GLN A 194 9.37 -10.16 -7.71
N SER A 195 9.07 -9.60 -8.88
CA SER A 195 8.54 -8.23 -9.08
C SER A 195 7.45 -8.16 -10.17
N CYS A 196 7.01 -9.33 -10.61
CA CYS A 196 6.02 -9.65 -11.62
C CYS A 196 5.59 -11.11 -11.39
N PRO A 197 4.47 -11.56 -12.00
CA PRO A 197 4.05 -12.96 -11.92
C PRO A 197 5.16 -13.92 -12.40
N SER A 198 5.20 -15.15 -11.86
CA SER A 198 6.13 -16.19 -12.34
C SER A 198 5.89 -16.59 -13.80
N SER A 199 4.64 -16.52 -14.27
CA SER A 199 4.24 -16.87 -15.63
C SER A 199 2.96 -16.11 -16.05
N PRO A 200 2.67 -15.96 -17.37
CA PRO A 200 1.61 -15.08 -17.87
C PRO A 200 0.19 -15.44 -17.42
N GLU A 201 -0.06 -16.69 -17.03
CA GLU A 201 -1.38 -17.14 -16.57
C GLU A 201 -1.75 -16.64 -15.16
N PHE A 202 -0.81 -16.16 -14.35
CA PHE A 202 -1.09 -15.56 -13.04
C PHE A 202 -1.25 -14.03 -13.12
N ASP A 203 -1.90 -13.43 -12.10
CA ASP A 203 -2.10 -11.98 -11.98
C ASP A 203 -1.57 -11.44 -10.63
N THR A 204 -1.74 -12.20 -9.55
CA THR A 204 -1.30 -11.83 -8.20
C THR A 204 -0.63 -12.98 -7.46
N GLY A 205 0.04 -12.69 -6.35
CA GLY A 205 0.53 -13.69 -5.41
C GLY A 205 -0.34 -13.79 -4.14
N VAL A 206 -0.28 -14.94 -3.48
CA VAL A 206 -0.79 -15.18 -2.12
C VAL A 206 0.26 -15.95 -1.29
N ASP A 207 0.16 -15.88 0.04
CA ASP A 207 0.99 -16.70 0.94
C ASP A 207 0.44 -18.13 1.18
N ASP A 208 -0.86 -18.33 0.99
CA ASP A 208 -1.55 -19.63 0.95
C ASP A 208 -2.78 -19.55 0.01
N LEU A 209 -3.16 -20.65 -0.64
CA LEU A 209 -4.31 -20.69 -1.57
C LEU A 209 -5.67 -20.96 -0.91
N ALA A 210 -5.71 -21.65 0.23
CA ALA A 210 -6.96 -22.02 0.91
C ALA A 210 -7.40 -20.97 1.93
N SER A 211 -6.45 -20.37 2.63
CA SER A 211 -6.64 -19.33 3.64
C SER A 211 -5.53 -18.26 3.55
N PRO A 212 -5.46 -17.49 2.44
CA PRO A 212 -4.48 -16.41 2.28
C PRO A 212 -4.54 -15.41 3.44
N SER A 213 -3.40 -15.09 4.04
CA SER A 213 -3.27 -14.01 5.03
C SER A 213 -2.68 -12.73 4.41
N LYS A 214 -2.11 -12.84 3.21
CA LYS A 214 -1.52 -11.76 2.42
C LYS A 214 -1.85 -11.90 0.94
N TYR A 215 -2.35 -10.82 0.35
CA TYR A 215 -2.35 -10.62 -1.09
C TYR A 215 -1.08 -9.87 -1.48
N ILE A 216 -0.36 -10.39 -2.46
CA ILE A 216 0.88 -9.81 -2.98
C ILE A 216 0.62 -9.31 -4.39
N ILE A 217 0.58 -7.99 -4.55
CA ILE A 217 0.35 -7.34 -5.85
C ILE A 217 1.68 -6.77 -6.34
N TRP A 218 2.21 -7.37 -7.40
CA TRP A 218 3.54 -7.05 -7.91
C TRP A 218 3.68 -5.59 -8.36
N THR A 219 4.91 -5.06 -8.36
CA THR A 219 5.23 -3.69 -8.83
C THR A 219 4.66 -3.35 -10.21
N THR A 220 4.55 -4.35 -11.07
CA THR A 220 3.97 -4.27 -12.43
C THR A 220 2.44 -4.15 -12.46
N HIS A 221 1.76 -4.50 -11.36
CA HIS A 221 0.30 -4.65 -11.27
C HIS A 221 -0.33 -3.73 -10.19
N MET A 222 0.45 -3.17 -9.26
CA MET A 222 -0.07 -2.44 -8.08
C MET A 222 -0.94 -1.20 -8.37
N ASN A 223 -0.83 -0.60 -9.56
CA ASN A 223 -1.65 0.56 -9.98
C ASN A 223 -2.73 0.24 -11.03
N THR A 224 -2.86 -1.04 -11.40
CA THR A 224 -3.88 -1.53 -12.34
C THR A 224 -4.84 -2.51 -11.66
N HIS A 225 -4.35 -3.30 -10.70
CA HIS A 225 -5.09 -4.34 -9.99
C HIS A 225 -5.56 -3.92 -8.58
N VAL A 226 -5.24 -2.69 -8.12
CA VAL A 226 -5.67 -2.17 -6.81
C VAL A 226 -6.28 -0.79 -6.93
N LEU A 227 -7.48 -0.63 -6.39
CA LEU A 227 -8.22 0.64 -6.35
C LEU A 227 -8.62 0.97 -4.90
N PRO A 228 -7.97 1.94 -4.25
CA PRO A 228 -8.42 2.47 -2.96
C PRO A 228 -9.81 3.09 -3.09
N GLU A 229 -10.83 2.47 -2.47
CA GLU A 229 -12.21 2.96 -2.48
C GLU A 229 -12.61 3.59 -1.16
N PHE A 230 -12.11 3.10 -0.02
CA PHE A 230 -12.38 3.70 1.28
C PHE A 230 -11.09 3.93 2.07
N LEU A 231 -11.01 5.05 2.76
CA LEU A 231 -10.05 5.34 3.82
C LEU A 231 -10.78 5.20 5.16
N VAL A 232 -10.18 4.43 6.08
CA VAL A 232 -10.66 4.28 7.45
C VAL A 232 -9.62 4.87 8.39
N CYS A 233 -10.07 5.80 9.23
CA CYS A 233 -9.25 6.51 10.21
C CYS A 233 -9.48 5.91 11.59
N ILE A 234 -8.42 5.37 12.21
CA ILE A 234 -8.51 4.63 13.48
C ILE A 234 -7.44 5.15 14.44
N LYS A 235 -7.83 5.44 15.68
CA LYS A 235 -6.89 5.71 16.78
C LYS A 235 -6.54 4.40 17.47
N THR A 236 -5.24 4.18 17.65
CA THR A 236 -4.71 3.01 18.39
C THR A 236 -4.04 3.47 19.69
N PRO A 237 -4.23 2.75 20.81
CA PRO A 237 -3.55 3.06 22.06
C PRO A 237 -2.03 2.92 21.90
N PHE A 238 -1.27 3.68 22.67
CA PHE A 238 0.21 3.71 22.59
C PHE A 238 0.83 2.29 22.63
N ASN A 239 0.32 1.45 23.54
CA ASN A 239 0.76 0.08 23.76
C ASN A 239 0.09 -0.96 22.83
N PHE A 240 -0.56 -0.54 21.73
CA PHE A 240 -1.23 -1.46 20.82
C PHE A 240 -0.28 -2.58 20.33
N PRO A 241 -0.67 -3.87 20.49
CA PRO A 241 0.21 -4.99 20.21
C PRO A 241 0.45 -5.10 18.70
N ARG A 242 1.68 -4.79 18.28
CA ARG A 242 2.14 -4.89 16.88
C ARG A 242 2.62 -6.32 16.61
N SER A 243 2.64 -6.75 15.35
CA SER A 243 3.29 -8.03 15.03
C SER A 243 4.80 -7.91 15.32
N PRO A 244 5.45 -8.96 15.85
CA PRO A 244 6.89 -8.97 16.04
C PRO A 244 7.57 -9.04 14.67
N LYS A 245 7.75 -7.87 14.04
CA LYS A 245 8.47 -7.73 12.77
C LYS A 245 9.85 -8.36 12.89
N ARG A 246 10.02 -9.53 12.24
CA ARG A 246 11.22 -10.39 12.25
C ARG A 246 12.47 -9.53 12.35
N LEU A 247 13.05 -9.47 13.56
CA LEU A 247 13.85 -8.34 14.07
C LEU A 247 14.63 -7.62 12.97
N ARG A 248 14.08 -6.52 12.44
CA ARG A 248 14.92 -5.48 11.83
C ARG A 248 15.75 -4.96 12.99
N SER A 249 17.05 -5.25 12.98
CA SER A 249 18.00 -4.79 14.01
C SER A 249 17.72 -3.32 14.32
N PRO A 250 17.69 -2.89 15.62
CA PRO A 250 17.52 -1.49 15.98
C PRO A 250 18.42 -0.64 15.11
N TRP A 251 17.88 0.42 14.49
CA TRP A 251 18.46 1.02 13.29
C TRP A 251 19.82 1.67 13.60
N MET A 252 20.86 0.85 13.51
CA MET A 252 22.25 1.21 13.72
C MET A 252 22.95 1.14 12.37
N ALA A 253 23.80 2.13 12.09
CA ALA A 253 24.64 2.07 10.91
C ALA A 253 25.52 0.81 10.96
N PHE A 254 25.72 0.13 9.82
CA PHE A 254 26.56 -1.08 9.76
C PHE A 254 27.94 -0.93 10.43
N PRO A 255 28.64 0.23 10.35
CA PRO A 255 29.88 0.47 11.11
C PRO A 255 29.74 0.32 12.64
N VAL A 256 28.58 0.68 13.22
CA VAL A 256 28.29 0.51 14.66
C VAL A 256 28.18 -0.98 15.00
N LEU A 257 27.46 -1.75 14.16
CA LEU A 257 27.35 -3.21 14.31
C LEU A 257 28.73 -3.88 14.17
N ILE A 258 29.55 -3.45 13.20
CA ILE A 258 30.93 -3.95 13.02
C ILE A 258 31.82 -3.64 14.24
N LYS A 259 31.73 -2.43 14.79
CA LYS A 259 32.44 -1.99 16.01
C LYS A 259 31.97 -2.74 17.28
N ALA A 260 30.77 -3.29 17.28
CA ALA A 260 30.28 -4.17 18.34
C ALA A 260 30.75 -5.62 18.12
N LEU A 261 30.65 -6.14 16.90
CA LEU A 261 31.11 -7.48 16.52
C LEU A 261 32.62 -7.65 16.79
N SER A 262 33.43 -6.61 16.60
CA SER A 262 34.88 -6.65 16.86
C SER A 262 35.27 -6.77 18.34
N LYS A 263 34.29 -6.89 19.26
CA LYS A 263 34.50 -7.26 20.66
C LYS A 263 34.30 -8.76 20.93
N PHE A 264 33.79 -9.51 19.94
CA PHE A 264 33.38 -10.91 20.08
C PHE A 264 33.91 -11.84 18.98
N LEU A 265 34.31 -11.29 17.82
CA LEU A 265 34.86 -12.05 16.69
C LEU A 265 36.37 -11.78 16.52
N PRO A 266 37.18 -12.79 16.15
CA PRO A 266 38.60 -12.61 15.81
C PRO A 266 38.84 -11.58 14.67
N PRO A 267 39.97 -10.85 14.68
CA PRO A 267 40.27 -9.84 13.65
C PRO A 267 40.14 -10.29 12.19
N PRO A 268 40.55 -11.52 11.78
CA PRO A 268 40.36 -11.99 10.40
C PRO A 268 38.88 -12.02 9.96
N GLN A 269 37.97 -12.41 10.84
CA GLN A 269 36.53 -12.42 10.55
C GLN A 269 35.98 -11.00 10.38
N ILE A 270 36.45 -10.06 11.21
CA ILE A 270 36.07 -8.64 11.11
C ILE A 270 36.59 -8.02 9.80
N ILE A 271 37.78 -8.37 9.34
CA ILE A 271 38.33 -7.92 8.04
C ILE A 271 37.45 -8.42 6.88
N ILE A 272 36.98 -9.67 6.92
CA ILE A 272 36.06 -10.21 5.89
C ILE A 272 34.71 -9.48 5.92
N ILE A 273 34.15 -9.23 7.11
CA ILE A 273 32.90 -8.46 7.30
C ILE A 273 33.06 -7.03 6.77
N GLN A 274 34.18 -6.36 7.06
CA GLN A 274 34.49 -5.01 6.54
C GLN A 274 34.66 -5.01 5.02
N LYS A 275 35.28 -6.04 4.43
CA LYS A 275 35.37 -6.21 2.97
C LYS A 275 33.98 -6.28 2.34
N HIS A 276 33.09 -7.14 2.86
CA HIS A 276 31.73 -7.25 2.36
C HIS A 276 30.93 -5.94 2.53
N TYR A 277 31.14 -5.20 3.63
CA TYR A 277 30.52 -3.88 3.80
C TYR A 277 31.00 -2.88 2.72
N LYS A 278 32.31 -2.84 2.41
CA LYS A 278 32.85 -2.03 1.30
C LYS A 278 32.31 -2.49 -0.06
N ASP A 279 32.21 -3.79 -0.31
CA ASP A 279 31.60 -4.32 -1.55
C ASP A 279 30.12 -3.91 -1.67
N GLN A 280 29.37 -3.85 -0.56
CA GLN A 280 27.98 -3.35 -0.55
C GLN A 280 27.91 -1.84 -0.82
N GLN A 281 28.79 -1.03 -0.22
CA GLN A 281 28.88 0.41 -0.52
C GLN A 281 29.20 0.65 -2.00
N ASN A 282 30.09 -0.15 -2.57
CA ASN A 282 30.47 -0.15 -3.99
C ASN A 282 29.42 -0.84 -4.90
N ARG A 283 28.21 -1.15 -4.39
CA ARG A 283 27.10 -1.79 -5.11
C ARG A 283 27.40 -3.16 -5.75
N ARG A 284 28.48 -3.85 -5.34
CA ARG A 284 28.89 -5.17 -5.85
C ARG A 284 28.09 -6.33 -5.25
N ILE A 285 27.56 -6.15 -4.05
CA ILE A 285 26.67 -7.11 -3.39
C ILE A 285 25.43 -6.42 -2.84
N SER A 286 24.33 -7.17 -2.73
CA SER A 286 23.07 -6.63 -2.19
C SER A 286 23.09 -6.48 -0.66
N ARG A 287 22.18 -5.67 -0.10
CA ARG A 287 22.05 -5.52 1.37
C ARG A 287 21.62 -6.83 2.04
N SER A 288 20.74 -7.61 1.40
CA SER A 288 20.31 -8.94 1.86
C SER A 288 21.47 -9.94 1.87
N GLU A 289 22.29 -9.92 0.84
CA GLU A 289 23.48 -10.76 0.72
C GLU A 289 24.57 -10.39 1.74
N LEU A 290 24.82 -9.09 1.97
CA LEU A 290 25.67 -8.64 3.07
C LEU A 290 25.19 -9.21 4.42
N ILE A 291 23.87 -9.15 4.68
CA ILE A 291 23.28 -9.72 5.89
C ILE A 291 23.50 -11.25 5.96
N GLN A 292 23.30 -11.98 4.87
CA GLN A 292 23.55 -13.43 4.83
C GLN A 292 25.01 -13.78 5.09
N ARG A 293 25.96 -13.09 4.44
CA ARG A 293 27.40 -13.30 4.66
C ARG A 293 27.83 -12.99 6.09
N VAL A 294 27.33 -11.89 6.68
CA VAL A 294 27.60 -11.54 8.10
C VAL A 294 26.99 -12.57 9.05
N ARG A 295 25.79 -13.09 8.78
CA ARG A 295 25.15 -14.17 9.57
C ARG A 295 25.95 -15.47 9.51
N GLY A 296 26.47 -15.84 8.33
CA GLY A 296 27.33 -17.02 8.16
C GLY A 296 28.64 -16.93 8.93
N ILE A 297 29.24 -15.75 9.04
CA ILE A 297 30.48 -15.53 9.80
C ILE A 297 30.23 -15.43 11.32
N THR A 298 29.14 -14.78 11.73
CA THR A 298 28.86 -14.46 13.15
C THR A 298 28.10 -15.56 13.89
N GLY A 299 27.23 -16.29 13.17
CA GLY A 299 26.18 -17.12 13.76
C GLY A 299 25.02 -16.29 14.33
N ASP A 300 23.78 -16.70 14.02
CA ASP A 300 22.57 -15.96 14.40
C ASP A 300 22.42 -15.75 15.91
N ARG A 301 22.81 -16.73 16.73
CA ARG A 301 22.70 -16.66 18.20
C ARG A 301 23.54 -15.52 18.79
N LEU A 302 24.77 -15.34 18.31
CA LEU A 302 25.66 -14.27 18.76
C LEU A 302 25.19 -12.92 18.21
N LEU A 303 24.81 -12.87 16.94
CA LEU A 303 24.30 -11.65 16.29
C LEU A 303 23.06 -11.11 17.00
N LEU A 304 22.09 -11.98 17.36
CA LEU A 304 20.90 -11.62 18.13
C LEU A 304 21.22 -11.06 19.52
N ASN A 305 22.18 -11.65 20.23
CA ASN A 305 22.58 -11.20 21.56
C ASN A 305 23.23 -9.81 21.52
N ILE A 306 24.12 -9.57 20.55
CA ILE A 306 24.75 -8.25 20.32
C ILE A 306 23.69 -7.21 19.94
N ILE A 307 22.76 -7.56 19.06
CA ILE A 307 21.63 -6.70 18.64
C ILE A 307 20.78 -6.28 19.84
N LYS A 308 20.43 -7.20 20.75
CA LYS A 308 19.69 -6.88 21.98
C LYS A 308 20.50 -5.98 22.92
N ALA A 309 21.76 -6.32 23.18
CA ALA A 309 22.64 -5.57 24.08
C ALA A 309 22.94 -4.13 23.60
N LEU A 310 22.85 -3.87 22.30
CA LEU A 310 22.92 -2.52 21.72
C LEU A 310 21.57 -1.80 21.77
N GLY A 311 20.45 -2.49 21.56
CA GLY A 311 19.11 -1.90 21.64
C GLY A 311 18.82 -1.25 23.01
N HIS A 312 19.24 -1.90 24.10
CA HIS A 312 19.14 -1.36 25.47
C HIS A 312 20.16 -0.24 25.81
N LYS A 313 20.92 0.26 24.83
CA LYS A 313 21.88 1.38 25.01
C LYS A 313 21.62 2.57 24.07
N VAL A 314 20.45 2.60 23.44
CA VAL A 314 19.98 3.69 22.56
C VAL A 314 18.52 4.03 22.90
N GLN A 315 18.22 4.02 24.21
CA GLN A 315 17.04 4.58 24.86
C GLN A 315 17.54 5.52 25.96
#